data_AF-A0AA95FVC5-F1
#
_entry.id   AF-A0AA95FVC5-F1
#
_cell.length_a   1.000
_cell.length_b   1.000
_cell.length_c   1.000
_cell.angle_alpha   90.00
_cell.angle_beta   90.00
_cell.angle_gamma   90.00
#
_symmetry.space_group_name_H-M   'P 1'
#
loop_
_entity.id
_entity.type
_entity.pdbx_description
1 polymer ?
#
loop_
_entity_poly.entity_id
_entity_poly.type
_entity_poly.pdbx_seq_one_letter_code
_entity_poly.pdbx_strand_id
1 'polypeptide(L)'
;MAAKFFALLTNQGAAKLSNMAALGEKLEITSLAVGDGGGVSPTPNQAQTKLVNEVRRAQLNSLSVDEKNDSQIIAEQIIPESVGGWWIREIGLYDADGVLIAVANCPETYKATTAEGSGRTQVIRMMLTVSSTDAVTLKVDPSIVLATRQYVDSAVIEVKTYTDNAMKKHVDAANPHSQYPLIENALKELADAGLVGEALKNLGLGELAKTPRFLVSKGQNANGWYEIYSDGFKRVGKTWDGSNPLLISTPTTGARVSYPISFTTQLNGFHVTENGNTNNNFEFANPAQIGITGFSMATMDITLGSSPSTAYGTSFTGYYTAEGY
;
A
#
# COMPACT_ATOMS: atom_id res chain seq x y z
N MET A 1 5.73 29.36 55.43
CA MET A 1 5.53 28.16 56.27
C MET A 1 6.42 27.06 55.71
N ALA A 2 7.33 26.49 56.51
CA ALA A 2 8.10 25.32 56.07
C ALA A 2 7.15 24.13 55.83
N ALA A 3 7.34 23.41 54.73
CA ALA A 3 6.54 22.22 54.44
C ALA A 3 6.77 21.16 55.54
N LYS A 4 5.69 20.54 56.04
CA LYS A 4 5.77 19.52 57.10
C LYS A 4 6.55 18.27 56.66
N PHE A 5 6.48 17.95 55.37
CA PHE A 5 7.22 16.87 54.73
C PHE A 5 7.92 17.43 53.50
N PHE A 6 9.19 17.12 53.35
CA PHE A 6 10.03 17.64 52.28
C PHE A 6 11.19 16.69 52.01
N ALA A 7 11.66 16.75 50.76
CA ALA A 7 12.91 16.14 50.33
C ALA A 7 13.99 17.21 50.23
N LEU A 8 15.22 16.84 50.52
CA LEU A 8 16.39 17.66 50.24
C LEU A 8 17.50 16.83 49.63
N LEU A 9 18.38 17.52 48.89
CA LEU A 9 19.61 16.96 48.38
C LEU A 9 20.67 17.00 49.49
N THR A 10 21.40 15.91 49.69
CA THR A 10 22.52 15.90 50.65
C THR A 10 23.70 16.68 50.07
N ASN A 11 24.66 17.08 50.92
CA ASN A 11 25.90 17.70 50.46
C ASN A 11 26.67 16.78 49.49
N GLN A 12 26.63 15.47 49.74
CA GLN A 12 27.25 14.47 48.85
C GLN A 12 26.49 14.36 47.52
N GLY A 13 25.15 14.35 47.56
CA GLY A 13 24.31 14.34 46.37
C GLY A 13 24.47 15.59 45.51
N ALA A 14 24.53 16.77 46.14
CA ALA A 14 24.76 18.04 45.46
C ALA A 14 26.13 18.08 44.77
N ALA A 15 27.18 17.64 45.48
CA ALA A 15 28.53 17.57 44.92
C ALA A 15 28.60 16.58 43.74
N LYS A 16 28.02 15.38 43.88
CA LYS A 16 27.99 14.39 42.80
C LYS A 16 27.18 14.87 41.59
N LEU A 17 26.00 15.43 41.81
CA LEU A 17 25.16 15.94 40.72
C LEU A 17 25.87 17.08 39.97
N SER A 18 26.51 18.00 40.69
CA SER A 18 27.33 19.07 40.09
C SER A 18 28.51 18.53 39.29
N ASN A 19 29.19 17.49 39.77
CA ASN A 19 30.33 16.89 39.07
C ASN A 19 29.89 16.16 37.79
N MET A 20 28.81 15.38 37.85
CA MET A 20 28.26 14.68 36.69
C MET A 20 27.82 15.68 35.62
N ALA A 21 27.10 16.74 36.02
CA ALA A 21 26.72 17.82 35.11
C ALA A 21 27.92 18.51 34.44
N ALA A 22 29.02 18.73 35.17
CA ALA A 22 30.24 19.31 34.62
C ALA A 22 30.98 18.37 33.63
N LEU A 23 30.87 17.06 33.82
CA LEU A 23 31.43 16.04 32.93
C LEU A 23 30.54 15.73 31.71
N GLY A 24 29.29 16.21 31.71
CA GLY A 24 28.28 15.81 30.72
C GLY A 24 27.77 14.39 30.92
N GLU A 25 28.00 13.81 32.10
CA GLU A 25 27.53 12.49 32.50
C GLU A 25 26.25 12.61 33.35
N LYS A 26 25.54 11.49 33.51
CA LYS A 26 24.31 11.44 34.30
C LYS A 26 24.54 10.67 35.59
N LEU A 27 24.11 11.26 36.71
CA LEU A 27 24.09 10.60 38.00
C LEU A 27 23.06 9.46 37.98
N GLU A 28 23.55 8.23 38.05
CA GLU A 28 22.71 7.04 38.14
C GLU A 28 22.14 6.88 39.56
N ILE A 29 20.84 7.16 39.73
CA ILE A 29 20.13 6.79 40.97
C ILE A 29 19.59 5.37 40.81
N THR A 30 20.00 4.47 41.70
CA THR A 30 19.72 3.03 41.54
C THR A 30 18.70 2.53 42.55
N SER A 31 18.73 3.06 43.77
CA SER A 31 18.01 2.46 44.90
C SER A 31 17.29 3.50 45.75
N LEU A 32 16.14 3.10 46.26
CA LEU A 32 15.41 3.83 47.29
C LEU A 32 15.41 2.99 48.56
N ALA A 33 15.76 3.62 49.67
CA ALA A 33 15.66 3.02 50.98
C ALA A 33 14.63 3.75 51.83
N VAL A 34 14.09 3.03 52.79
CA VAL A 34 13.13 3.51 53.76
C VAL A 34 13.59 3.13 55.15
N GLY A 35 13.28 3.99 56.11
CA GLY A 35 13.68 3.85 57.51
C GLY A 35 12.54 4.16 58.48
N ASP A 36 12.65 3.64 59.70
CA ASP A 36 11.71 3.89 60.78
C ASP A 36 12.13 5.07 61.68
N GLY A 37 13.25 5.73 61.35
CA GLY A 37 13.77 6.89 62.06
C GLY A 37 14.24 6.61 63.50
N GLY A 38 14.41 5.35 63.88
CA GLY A 38 14.75 4.97 65.25
C GLY A 38 13.61 5.20 66.25
N GLY A 39 12.35 5.18 65.79
CA GLY A 39 11.18 5.40 66.64
C GLY A 39 10.56 6.79 66.54
N VAL A 40 11.23 7.75 65.90
CA VAL A 40 10.80 9.16 65.80
C VAL A 40 10.91 9.63 64.34
N SER A 41 9.99 10.48 63.88
CA SER A 41 10.09 11.11 62.56
C SER A 41 11.30 12.06 62.49
N PRO A 42 12.36 11.74 61.71
CA PRO A 42 13.55 12.57 61.67
C PRO A 42 13.32 13.83 60.82
N THR A 43 14.05 14.90 61.13
CA THR A 43 14.10 16.08 60.26
C THR A 43 15.24 15.90 59.25
N PRO A 44 14.97 15.91 57.94
CA PRO A 44 16.01 15.77 56.91
C PRO A 44 17.09 16.84 57.05
N ASN A 45 18.36 16.44 56.93
CA ASN A 45 19.52 17.31 57.03
C ASN A 45 20.50 17.05 55.85
N GLN A 46 20.97 18.11 55.21
CA GLN A 46 21.91 18.02 54.08
C GLN A 46 23.23 17.32 54.44
N ALA A 47 23.65 17.34 55.70
CA ALA A 47 24.86 16.66 56.15
C ALA A 47 24.71 15.13 56.32
N GLN A 48 23.50 14.58 56.13
CA GLN A 48 23.28 13.13 56.25
C GLN A 48 24.04 12.35 55.18
N THR A 49 24.71 11.29 55.61
CA THR A 49 25.37 10.31 54.74
C THR A 49 24.65 8.96 54.72
N LYS A 50 23.69 8.76 55.63
CA LYS A 50 22.83 7.59 55.77
C LYS A 50 21.50 7.97 56.42
N LEU A 51 20.51 7.10 56.27
CA LEU A 51 19.26 7.16 57.04
C LEU A 51 19.54 6.91 58.54
N VAL A 52 18.68 7.43 59.41
CA VAL A 52 18.80 7.27 60.87
C VAL A 52 18.72 5.80 61.25
N ASN A 53 17.72 5.10 60.73
CA ASN A 53 17.60 3.64 60.84
C ASN A 53 16.93 3.06 59.60
N GLU A 54 17.76 2.56 58.68
CA GLU A 54 17.31 1.92 57.44
C GLU A 54 16.73 0.53 57.74
N VAL A 55 15.50 0.28 57.28
CA VAL A 55 14.82 -1.02 57.46
C VAL A 55 14.66 -1.78 56.15
N ARG A 56 14.74 -1.08 55.01
CA ARG A 56 14.72 -1.70 53.68
C ARG A 56 15.40 -0.82 52.66
N ARG A 57 16.15 -1.45 51.76
CA ARG A 57 16.64 -0.88 50.50
C ARG A 57 16.28 -1.80 49.35
N ALA A 58 15.84 -1.22 48.24
CA ALA A 58 15.62 -1.93 46.99
C ALA A 58 15.82 -0.99 45.79
N GLN A 59 15.87 -1.56 44.60
CA GLN A 59 15.95 -0.78 43.37
C GLN A 59 14.72 0.11 43.17
N LEU A 60 14.88 1.17 42.40
CA LEU A 60 13.78 2.03 41.97
C LEU A 60 12.91 1.34 40.91
N ASN A 61 11.60 1.56 41.01
CA ASN A 61 10.65 1.14 39.98
C ASN A 61 10.57 2.13 38.83
N SER A 62 10.56 3.43 39.16
CA SER A 62 10.57 4.49 38.18
C SER A 62 11.26 5.74 38.74
N LEU A 63 11.73 6.56 37.82
CA LEU A 63 12.30 7.88 38.07
C LEU A 63 12.00 8.70 36.84
N SER A 64 11.15 9.70 37.02
CA SER A 64 10.68 10.57 35.94
C SER A 64 10.77 12.03 36.37
N VAL A 65 10.80 12.93 35.40
CA VAL A 65 10.62 14.35 35.66
C VAL A 65 9.12 14.62 35.89
N ASP A 66 8.79 15.51 36.80
CA ASP A 66 7.39 15.93 37.01
C ASP A 66 6.91 16.75 35.81
N GLU A 67 5.83 16.33 35.16
CA GLU A 67 5.22 17.03 34.02
C GLU A 67 4.79 18.46 34.33
N LYS A 68 4.58 18.79 35.61
CA LYS A 68 4.19 20.13 36.07
C LYS A 68 5.38 20.97 36.52
N ASN A 69 6.55 20.35 36.73
CA ASN A 69 7.72 21.02 37.25
C ASN A 69 9.02 20.34 36.77
N ASP A 70 9.59 20.89 35.70
CA ASP A 70 10.81 20.39 35.05
C ASP A 70 12.05 20.37 35.96
N SER A 71 12.00 21.02 37.13
CA SER A 71 13.08 21.00 38.13
C SER A 71 12.87 19.94 39.22
N GLN A 72 11.81 19.13 39.15
CA GLN A 72 11.52 18.06 40.10
C GLN A 72 11.62 16.69 39.44
N ILE A 73 12.29 15.77 40.16
CA ILE A 73 12.28 14.35 39.84
C ILE A 73 11.40 13.60 40.83
N ILE A 74 10.67 12.61 40.33
CA ILE A 74 9.80 11.72 41.10
C ILE A 74 10.46 10.35 41.08
N ALA A 75 11.01 9.92 42.21
CA ALA A 75 11.57 8.59 42.40
C ALA A 75 10.53 7.69 43.06
N GLU A 76 10.19 6.57 42.42
CA GLU A 76 9.17 5.63 42.90
C GLU A 76 9.76 4.26 43.21
N GLN A 77 9.33 3.66 44.31
CA GLN A 77 9.52 2.25 44.61
C GLN A 77 8.21 1.61 45.05
N ILE A 78 7.99 0.35 44.65
CA ILE A 78 6.88 -0.47 45.09
C ILE A 78 7.35 -1.47 46.15
N ILE A 79 6.74 -1.44 47.33
CA ILE A 79 6.94 -2.42 48.39
C ILE A 79 5.84 -3.48 48.28
N PRO A 80 6.19 -4.74 47.99
CA PRO A 80 5.20 -5.82 47.84
C PRO A 80 4.54 -6.18 49.17
N GLU A 81 3.45 -6.95 49.11
CA GLU A 81 2.69 -7.39 50.30
C GLU A 81 3.47 -8.31 51.24
N SER A 82 4.46 -9.04 50.72
CA SER A 82 5.30 -9.98 51.48
C SER A 82 6.39 -9.30 52.32
N VAL A 83 6.63 -7.99 52.13
CA VAL A 83 7.70 -7.24 52.80
C VAL A 83 7.11 -6.09 53.62
N GLY A 84 7.46 -6.02 54.90
CA GLY A 84 6.89 -5.05 55.84
C GLY A 84 7.16 -5.44 57.30
N GLY A 85 6.26 -5.03 58.20
CA GLY A 85 6.36 -5.24 59.65
C GLY A 85 7.05 -4.08 60.38
N TRP A 86 7.17 -2.92 59.74
CA TRP A 86 7.90 -1.76 60.26
C TRP A 86 7.22 -0.45 59.85
N TRP A 87 7.59 0.62 60.55
CA TRP A 87 7.12 1.98 60.28
C TRP A 87 8.00 2.65 59.23
N ILE A 88 7.37 3.41 58.34
CA ILE A 88 8.04 4.26 57.35
C ILE A 88 7.99 5.69 57.86
N ARG A 89 9.16 6.31 58.06
CA ARG A 89 9.30 7.68 58.56
C ARG A 89 10.31 8.51 57.76
N GLU A 90 11.29 7.84 57.17
CA GLU A 90 12.31 8.47 56.32
C GLU A 90 12.50 7.69 55.02
N ILE A 91 12.90 8.41 53.97
CA ILE A 91 13.15 7.90 52.64
C ILE A 91 14.51 8.43 52.19
N GLY A 92 15.32 7.59 51.55
CA GLY A 92 16.62 7.96 51.01
C GLY A 92 16.80 7.47 49.57
N LEU A 93 17.41 8.28 48.72
CA LEU A 93 17.82 7.90 47.37
C LEU A 93 19.33 7.66 47.35
N TYR A 94 19.73 6.57 46.70
CA TYR A 94 21.12 6.14 46.61
C TYR A 94 21.55 5.96 45.16
N ASP A 95 22.81 6.31 44.88
CA ASP A 95 23.43 6.09 43.58
C ASP A 95 24.01 4.67 43.43
N ALA A 96 24.70 4.42 42.32
CA ALA A 96 25.36 3.14 42.04
C ALA A 96 26.51 2.81 43.02
N ASP A 97 27.14 3.82 43.62
CA ASP A 97 28.21 3.65 44.62
C ASP A 97 27.66 3.47 46.05
N GLY A 98 26.33 3.51 46.23
CA GLY A 98 25.68 3.41 47.53
C GLY A 98 25.74 4.69 48.36
N VAL A 99 26.03 5.84 47.73
CA VAL A 99 26.06 7.17 48.37
C VAL A 99 24.64 7.72 48.50
N LEU A 100 24.30 8.25 49.68
CA LEU A 100 23.01 8.89 49.92
C LEU A 100 22.95 10.24 49.18
N ILE A 101 22.19 10.29 48.08
CA ILE A 101 22.03 11.47 47.23
C ILE A 101 20.99 12.43 47.82
N ALA A 102 19.89 11.90 48.32
CA ALA A 102 18.80 12.71 48.83
C ALA A 102 18.11 12.02 49.99
N VAL A 103 17.53 12.81 50.89
CA VAL A 103 16.77 12.33 52.05
C VAL A 103 15.46 13.10 52.17
N ALA A 104 14.40 12.40 52.55
CA ALA A 104 13.09 12.96 52.81
C ALA A 104 12.49 12.40 54.08
N ASN A 105 11.64 13.19 54.73
CA ASN A 105 10.73 12.70 55.76
C ASN A 105 9.34 12.42 55.15
N CYS A 106 8.61 11.49 55.74
CA CYS A 106 7.25 11.17 55.33
C CYS A 106 6.32 11.04 56.54
N PRO A 107 4.99 11.11 56.34
CA PRO A 107 4.04 10.79 57.39
C PRO A 107 4.28 9.37 57.91
N GLU A 108 4.21 9.19 59.23
CA GLU A 108 4.38 7.88 59.86
C GLU A 108 3.36 6.89 59.29
N THR A 109 3.85 5.88 58.58
CA THR A 109 3.00 4.91 57.90
C THR A 109 3.44 3.50 58.26
N TYR A 110 2.54 2.68 58.78
CA TYR A 110 2.84 1.28 59.06
C TYR A 110 2.62 0.41 57.82
N LYS A 111 3.65 -0.33 57.42
CA LYS A 111 3.59 -1.24 56.28
C LYS A 111 3.33 -2.67 56.76
N ALA A 112 2.06 -3.04 56.84
CA ALA A 112 1.65 -4.40 57.20
C ALA A 112 2.02 -5.44 56.12
N THR A 113 2.20 -6.67 56.57
CA THR A 113 2.48 -7.86 55.75
C THR A 113 1.27 -8.78 55.63
N THR A 114 1.28 -9.66 54.62
CA THR A 114 0.27 -10.71 54.48
C THR A 114 0.25 -11.67 55.69
N ALA A 115 1.42 -11.92 56.32
CA ALA A 115 1.52 -12.75 57.53
C ALA A 115 0.79 -12.16 58.74
N GLU A 116 0.68 -10.83 58.81
CA GLU A 116 -0.11 -10.11 59.83
C GLU A 116 -1.60 -10.04 59.47
N GLY A 117 -2.05 -10.70 58.40
CA GLY A 117 -3.43 -10.69 57.94
C GLY A 117 -3.83 -9.46 57.12
N SER A 118 -2.86 -8.59 56.75
CA SER A 118 -3.11 -7.42 55.91
C SER A 118 -2.03 -7.23 54.85
N GLY A 119 -2.13 -8.03 53.77
CA GLY A 119 -1.26 -7.92 52.60
C GLY A 119 -1.48 -6.60 51.86
N ARG A 120 -0.61 -5.62 52.11
CA ARG A 120 -0.67 -4.29 51.47
C ARG A 120 0.48 -4.14 50.50
N THR A 121 0.21 -3.79 49.24
CA THR A 121 1.25 -3.26 48.35
C THR A 121 1.27 -1.75 48.53
N GLN A 122 2.45 -1.17 48.79
CA GLN A 122 2.59 0.25 49.05
C GLN A 122 3.58 0.89 48.08
N VAL A 123 3.15 1.96 47.43
CA VAL A 123 3.97 2.74 46.50
C VAL A 123 4.55 3.92 47.27
N ILE A 124 5.88 4.02 47.31
CA ILE A 124 6.60 5.13 47.93
C ILE A 124 7.12 6.03 46.82
N ARG A 125 6.77 7.32 46.90
CA ARG A 125 7.21 8.36 45.96
C ARG A 125 7.96 9.44 46.71
N MET A 126 9.17 9.75 46.23
CA MET A 126 9.95 10.89 46.71
C MET A 126 10.04 11.92 45.58
N MET A 127 9.49 13.11 45.84
CA MET A 127 9.59 14.26 44.96
C MET A 127 10.79 15.09 45.40
N LEU A 128 11.81 15.21 44.55
CA LEU A 128 13.05 15.91 44.84
C LEU A 128 13.28 17.03 43.82
N THR A 129 13.48 18.25 44.29
CA THR A 129 13.95 19.35 43.44
C THR A 129 15.45 19.24 43.23
N VAL A 130 15.89 19.29 41.96
CA VAL A 130 17.31 19.23 41.56
C VAL A 130 17.68 20.47 40.75
N SER A 131 18.97 20.81 40.72
CA SER A 131 19.47 21.95 39.94
C SER A 131 19.51 21.69 38.42
N SER A 132 19.51 20.41 38.01
CA SER A 132 19.39 19.98 36.62
C SER A 132 18.81 18.56 36.59
N THR A 133 17.69 18.38 35.89
CA THR A 133 17.06 17.07 35.68
C THR A 133 17.77 16.26 34.60
N ASP A 134 18.42 16.91 33.63
CA ASP A 134 19.24 16.26 32.59
C ASP A 134 20.44 15.49 33.15
N ALA A 135 20.98 15.97 34.27
CA ALA A 135 22.12 15.37 34.96
C ALA A 135 21.74 14.14 35.80
N VAL A 136 20.48 13.70 35.78
CA VAL A 136 20.00 12.54 36.55
C VAL A 136 19.48 11.47 35.59
N THR A 137 19.84 10.22 35.84
CA THR A 137 19.31 9.09 35.07
C THR A 137 18.94 7.93 35.98
N LEU A 138 17.94 7.17 35.52
CA LEU A 138 17.50 5.95 36.16
C LEU A 138 18.18 4.76 35.52
N LYS A 139 18.74 3.90 36.37
CA LYS A 139 19.12 2.55 35.95
C LYS A 139 18.19 1.55 36.60
N VAL A 140 17.23 1.08 35.81
CA VAL A 140 16.32 0.01 36.21
C VAL A 140 16.94 -1.32 35.80
N ASP A 141 17.04 -2.29 36.72
CA ASP A 141 17.20 -3.69 36.34
C ASP A 141 15.79 -4.30 36.24
N PRO A 142 15.26 -4.52 35.02
CA PRO A 142 13.87 -4.93 34.82
C PRO A 142 13.53 -6.30 35.41
N SER A 143 14.52 -7.07 35.87
CA SER A 143 14.32 -8.41 36.44
C SER A 143 13.71 -8.40 37.84
N ILE A 144 13.74 -7.27 38.53
CA ILE A 144 13.40 -7.17 39.98
C ILE A 144 12.19 -6.23 40.22
N VAL A 145 11.65 -5.62 39.16
CA VAL A 145 10.69 -4.53 39.26
C VAL A 145 9.26 -4.96 38.97
N LEU A 146 8.32 -4.48 39.78
CA LEU A 146 6.89 -4.71 39.60
C LEU A 146 6.29 -3.60 38.73
N ALA A 147 5.55 -3.99 37.69
CA ALA A 147 4.71 -3.07 36.93
C ALA A 147 3.37 -2.88 37.63
N THR A 148 2.90 -1.64 37.77
CA THR A 148 1.52 -1.38 38.22
C THR A 148 0.56 -1.79 37.11
N ARG A 149 -0.66 -2.22 37.48
CA ARG A 149 -1.70 -2.53 36.50
C ARG A 149 -2.00 -1.34 35.57
N GLN A 150 -2.03 -0.14 36.15
CA GLN A 150 -2.23 1.10 35.38
C GLN A 150 -1.14 1.32 34.33
N TYR A 151 0.14 1.07 34.67
CA TYR A 151 1.24 1.17 33.71
C TYR A 151 1.04 0.22 32.52
N VAL A 152 0.65 -1.03 32.80
CA VAL A 152 0.38 -2.03 31.75
C VAL A 152 -0.82 -1.61 30.90
N ASP A 153 -1.93 -1.19 31.52
CA ASP A 153 -3.13 -0.75 30.81
C ASP A 153 -2.83 0.45 29.89
N SER A 154 -2.07 1.44 30.38
CA SER A 154 -1.62 2.59 29.58
C SER A 154 -0.74 2.18 28.39
N ALA A 155 0.24 1.29 28.60
CA ALA A 155 1.10 0.79 27.53
C ALA A 155 0.31 0.02 26.45
N VAL A 156 -0.68 -0.78 26.87
CA VAL A 156 -1.57 -1.50 25.94
C VAL A 156 -2.38 -0.52 25.08
N ILE A 157 -2.93 0.54 25.68
CA ILE A 157 -3.68 1.58 24.95
C ILE A 157 -2.79 2.29 23.93
N GLU A 158 -1.56 2.62 24.30
CA GLU A 158 -0.59 3.28 23.42
C GLU A 158 -0.27 2.40 22.19
N VAL A 159 0.09 1.13 22.43
CA VAL A 159 0.40 0.18 21.35
C VAL A 159 -0.81 -0.07 20.44
N LYS A 160 -2.01 -0.19 21.03
CA LYS A 160 -3.24 -0.34 20.26
C LYS A 160 -3.49 0.89 19.38
N THR A 161 -3.36 2.08 19.94
CA THR A 161 -3.54 3.35 19.20
C THR A 161 -2.56 3.47 18.05
N TYR A 162 -1.28 3.13 18.27
CA TYR A 162 -0.28 3.09 17.21
C TYR A 162 -0.67 2.12 16.09
N THR A 163 -1.08 0.90 16.45
CA THR A 163 -1.43 -0.15 15.49
C THR A 163 -2.67 0.20 14.68
N ASP A 164 -3.72 0.72 15.34
CA ASP A 164 -4.95 1.17 14.69
C ASP A 164 -4.65 2.31 13.70
N ASN A 165 -3.79 3.26 14.08
CA ASN A 165 -3.37 4.37 13.21
C ASN A 165 -2.54 3.88 12.01
N ALA A 166 -1.63 2.93 12.22
CA ALA A 166 -0.83 2.35 11.14
C ALA A 166 -1.71 1.63 10.12
N MET A 167 -2.66 0.81 10.59
CA MET A 167 -3.62 0.12 9.73
C MET A 167 -4.54 1.09 9.00
N LYS A 168 -5.02 2.14 9.68
CA LYS A 168 -5.82 3.17 9.04
C LYS A 168 -5.08 3.84 7.89
N LYS A 169 -3.81 4.22 8.09
CA LYS A 169 -2.98 4.81 7.03
C LYS A 169 -2.76 3.85 5.85
N HIS A 170 -2.61 2.55 6.12
CA HIS A 170 -2.47 1.52 5.08
C HIS A 170 -3.76 1.38 4.25
N VAL A 171 -4.92 1.31 4.90
CA VAL A 171 -6.23 1.19 4.24
C VAL A 171 -6.61 2.46 3.46
N ASP A 172 -6.31 3.64 4.00
CA ASP A 172 -6.62 4.92 3.35
C ASP A 172 -5.68 5.23 2.17
N ALA A 173 -4.55 4.53 2.03
CA ALA A 173 -3.63 4.74 0.92
C ALA A 173 -4.24 4.23 -0.39
N ALA A 174 -4.16 5.03 -1.46
CA ALA A 174 -4.65 4.62 -2.78
C ALA A 174 -3.88 3.43 -3.36
N ASN A 175 -2.58 3.34 -3.06
CA ASN A 175 -1.74 2.20 -3.40
C ASN A 175 -0.75 1.92 -2.26
N PRO A 176 -1.15 1.20 -1.20
CA PRO A 176 -0.25 0.82 -0.11
C PRO A 176 0.78 -0.23 -0.56
N HIS A 177 0.63 -0.74 -1.77
CA HIS A 177 1.37 -1.87 -2.29
C HIS A 177 1.89 -1.60 -3.71
N SER A 178 2.76 -0.61 -3.85
CA SER A 178 3.29 -0.13 -5.13
C SER A 178 4.01 -1.16 -5.99
N GLN A 179 4.34 -2.34 -5.45
CA GLN A 179 4.84 -3.46 -6.27
C GLN A 179 3.76 -4.13 -7.13
N TYR A 180 2.47 -3.88 -6.87
CA TYR A 180 1.36 -4.41 -7.66
C TYR A 180 0.74 -3.30 -8.49
N PRO A 181 0.61 -3.50 -9.82
CA PRO A 181 -0.03 -2.52 -10.67
C PRO A 181 -1.51 -2.36 -10.33
N LEU A 182 -2.01 -1.13 -10.32
CA LEU A 182 -3.45 -0.89 -10.18
C LEU A 182 -4.16 -1.25 -11.48
N ILE A 183 -5.28 -1.98 -11.44
CA ILE A 183 -6.01 -2.42 -12.66
C ILE A 183 -6.31 -1.24 -13.60
N GLU A 184 -6.68 -0.08 -13.04
CA GLU A 184 -6.96 1.15 -13.79
C GLU A 184 -5.75 1.71 -14.56
N ASN A 185 -4.54 1.56 -14.02
CA ASN A 185 -3.32 2.14 -14.56
C ASN A 185 -2.31 1.09 -15.04
N ALA A 186 -2.64 -0.20 -14.97
CA ALA A 186 -1.70 -1.31 -15.13
C ALA A 186 -0.95 -1.24 -16.47
N LEU A 187 -1.65 -0.91 -17.56
CA LEU A 187 -1.03 -0.77 -18.87
C LEU A 187 -0.09 0.44 -18.96
N LYS A 188 -0.44 1.56 -18.30
CA LYS A 188 0.39 2.75 -18.24
C LYS A 188 1.62 2.51 -17.36
N GLU A 189 1.45 1.88 -16.21
CA GLU A 189 2.55 1.54 -15.30
C GLU A 189 3.51 0.53 -15.93
N LEU A 190 3.00 -0.48 -16.65
CA LEU A 190 3.82 -1.40 -17.45
C LEU A 190 4.60 -0.67 -18.55
N ALA A 191 3.99 0.33 -19.20
CA ALA A 191 4.64 1.16 -20.20
C ALA A 191 5.73 2.04 -19.61
N ASP A 192 5.44 2.76 -18.53
CA ASP A 192 6.39 3.62 -17.83
C ASP A 192 7.57 2.82 -17.25
N ALA A 193 7.32 1.59 -16.81
CA ALA A 193 8.35 0.65 -16.34
C ALA A 193 9.14 -0.03 -17.47
N GLY A 194 8.79 0.20 -18.74
CA GLY A 194 9.46 -0.44 -19.89
C GLY A 194 9.18 -1.95 -20.04
N LEU A 195 8.15 -2.47 -19.38
CA LEU A 195 7.83 -3.89 -19.30
C LEU A 195 6.87 -4.39 -20.38
N VAL A 196 6.43 -3.52 -21.30
CA VAL A 196 5.47 -3.88 -22.36
C VAL A 196 5.96 -5.05 -23.21
N GLY A 197 7.25 -5.08 -23.56
CA GLY A 197 7.82 -6.18 -24.34
C GLY A 197 7.74 -7.53 -23.63
N GLU A 198 8.06 -7.56 -22.33
CA GLU A 198 7.99 -8.77 -21.52
C GLU A 198 6.54 -9.20 -21.28
N ALA A 199 5.63 -8.25 -21.11
CA ALA A 199 4.19 -8.51 -21.00
C ALA A 199 3.63 -9.15 -22.28
N LEU A 200 3.95 -8.57 -23.46
CA LEU A 200 3.55 -9.12 -24.76
C LEU A 200 4.12 -10.54 -24.97
N LYS A 201 5.37 -10.77 -24.57
CA LYS A 201 5.99 -12.10 -24.61
C LYS A 201 5.27 -13.10 -23.71
N ASN A 202 4.97 -12.73 -22.46
CA ASN A 202 4.29 -13.58 -21.49
C ASN A 202 2.84 -13.91 -21.90
N LEU A 203 2.19 -13.01 -22.65
CA LEU A 203 0.87 -13.23 -23.25
C LEU A 203 0.91 -14.02 -24.58
N GLY A 204 2.10 -14.42 -25.05
CA GLY A 204 2.26 -15.14 -26.32
C GLY A 204 2.11 -14.25 -27.57
N LEU A 205 2.11 -12.93 -27.40
CA LEU A 205 1.93 -11.93 -28.46
C LEU A 205 3.25 -11.37 -28.99
N GLY A 206 4.41 -11.84 -28.50
CA GLY A 206 5.76 -11.31 -28.74
C GLY A 206 6.02 -10.73 -30.14
N GLU A 207 6.51 -11.55 -31.08
CA GLU A 207 6.80 -11.08 -32.45
C GLU A 207 5.54 -10.93 -33.31
N LEU A 208 4.44 -11.61 -32.96
CA LEU A 208 3.13 -11.48 -33.64
C LEU A 208 2.56 -10.06 -33.55
N ALA A 209 2.78 -9.35 -32.44
CA ALA A 209 2.38 -7.96 -32.29
C ALA A 209 3.16 -7.00 -33.21
N LYS A 210 4.32 -7.43 -33.72
CA LYS A 210 5.20 -6.63 -34.58
C LYS A 210 5.09 -6.99 -36.07
N THR A 211 4.51 -8.14 -36.41
CA THR A 211 4.41 -8.58 -37.80
C THR A 211 3.41 -7.72 -38.58
N PRO A 212 3.76 -7.24 -39.80
CA PRO A 212 2.77 -6.65 -40.70
C PRO A 212 1.68 -7.67 -41.04
N ARG A 213 0.54 -7.17 -41.56
CA ARG A 213 -0.65 -7.96 -41.93
C ARG A 213 -0.27 -9.32 -42.54
N PHE A 214 -0.73 -10.42 -41.93
CA PHE A 214 -0.47 -11.79 -42.40
C PHE A 214 -1.77 -12.56 -42.65
N LEU A 215 -1.71 -13.56 -43.54
CA LEU A 215 -2.86 -14.38 -43.91
C LEU A 215 -3.23 -15.35 -42.78
N VAL A 216 -4.47 -15.28 -42.30
CA VAL A 216 -5.03 -16.15 -41.25
C VAL A 216 -5.80 -17.32 -41.86
N SER A 217 -6.54 -17.08 -42.94
CA SER A 217 -7.35 -18.11 -43.59
C SER A 217 -7.55 -17.84 -45.07
N LYS A 218 -7.65 -18.89 -45.89
CA LYS A 218 -8.06 -18.80 -47.30
C LYS A 218 -8.90 -20.01 -47.70
N GLY A 219 -9.78 -19.84 -48.67
CA GLY A 219 -10.62 -20.92 -49.17
C GLY A 219 -11.40 -20.55 -50.43
N GLN A 220 -12.19 -21.49 -50.92
CA GLN A 220 -13.05 -21.32 -52.09
C GLN A 220 -14.41 -21.98 -51.89
N ASN A 221 -15.46 -21.37 -52.42
CA ASN A 221 -16.82 -21.92 -52.48
C ASN A 221 -17.46 -21.62 -53.85
N ALA A 222 -18.75 -21.95 -53.99
CA ALA A 222 -19.49 -21.70 -55.23
C ALA A 222 -19.54 -20.22 -55.66
N ASN A 223 -19.35 -19.29 -54.72
CA ASN A 223 -19.37 -17.84 -54.95
C ASN A 223 -17.98 -17.25 -55.25
N GLY A 224 -16.91 -18.05 -55.20
CA GLY A 224 -15.53 -17.62 -55.48
C GLY A 224 -14.54 -17.98 -54.38
N TRP A 225 -13.39 -17.31 -54.37
CA TRP A 225 -12.31 -17.50 -53.39
C TRP A 225 -12.23 -16.35 -52.38
N TYR A 226 -11.67 -16.61 -51.21
CA TYR A 226 -11.46 -15.61 -50.15
C TYR A 226 -10.12 -15.77 -49.43
N GLU A 227 -9.63 -14.66 -48.89
CA GLU A 227 -8.48 -14.52 -47.99
C GLU A 227 -8.88 -13.65 -46.79
N ILE A 228 -8.55 -14.06 -45.56
CA ILE A 228 -8.76 -13.32 -44.31
C ILE A 228 -7.40 -13.08 -43.66
N TYR A 229 -7.15 -11.85 -43.24
CA TYR A 229 -5.88 -11.41 -42.67
C TYR A 229 -5.99 -11.10 -41.17
N SER A 230 -4.83 -10.97 -40.50
CA SER A 230 -4.70 -10.83 -39.05
C SER A 230 -5.35 -9.59 -38.45
N ASP A 231 -5.53 -8.53 -39.24
CA ASP A 231 -6.22 -7.30 -38.88
C ASP A 231 -7.73 -7.33 -39.20
N GLY A 232 -8.25 -8.46 -39.67
CA GLY A 232 -9.63 -8.61 -40.13
C GLY A 232 -9.87 -8.18 -41.58
N PHE A 233 -8.85 -7.72 -42.30
CA PHE A 233 -8.96 -7.40 -43.73
C PHE A 233 -9.30 -8.66 -44.52
N LYS A 234 -10.12 -8.50 -45.56
CA LYS A 234 -10.59 -9.58 -46.44
C LYS A 234 -10.32 -9.22 -47.89
N ARG A 235 -9.94 -10.22 -48.67
CA ARG A 235 -9.90 -10.14 -50.15
C ARG A 235 -10.74 -11.28 -50.70
N VAL A 236 -11.62 -10.98 -51.64
CA VAL A 236 -12.50 -11.98 -52.26
C VAL A 236 -12.54 -11.78 -53.77
N GLY A 237 -12.82 -12.84 -54.53
CA GLY A 237 -12.96 -12.73 -55.97
C GLY A 237 -13.57 -13.96 -56.63
N LYS A 238 -13.99 -13.80 -57.89
CA LYS A 238 -14.46 -14.90 -58.74
C LYS A 238 -14.12 -14.61 -60.20
N THR A 239 -13.90 -15.69 -60.94
CA THR A 239 -13.69 -15.68 -62.39
C THR A 239 -14.82 -16.44 -63.06
N TRP A 240 -15.29 -15.92 -64.19
CA TRP A 240 -16.21 -16.58 -65.12
C TRP A 240 -15.54 -16.63 -66.49
N ASP A 241 -15.45 -17.82 -67.07
CA ASP A 241 -14.84 -18.06 -68.37
C ASP A 241 -15.91 -18.33 -69.45
N GLY A 242 -15.48 -18.49 -70.71
CA GLY A 242 -16.41 -18.72 -71.82
C GLY A 242 -17.17 -20.06 -71.74
N SER A 243 -16.72 -21.00 -70.91
CA SER A 243 -17.41 -22.29 -70.69
C SER A 243 -18.41 -22.21 -69.53
N ASN A 244 -18.23 -21.27 -68.60
CA ASN A 244 -19.11 -21.02 -67.46
C ASN A 244 -19.29 -19.51 -67.20
N PRO A 245 -19.96 -18.79 -68.11
CA PRO A 245 -20.16 -17.35 -67.98
C PRO A 245 -21.19 -17.03 -66.87
N LEU A 246 -21.13 -15.82 -66.32
CA LEU A 246 -22.20 -15.32 -65.47
C LEU A 246 -23.42 -15.02 -66.34
N LEU A 247 -24.51 -15.78 -66.17
CA LEU A 247 -25.76 -15.55 -66.88
C LEU A 247 -26.58 -14.42 -66.23
N ILE A 248 -27.06 -13.49 -67.04
CA ILE A 248 -27.89 -12.35 -66.62
C ILE A 248 -29.27 -12.52 -67.26
N SER A 249 -30.16 -13.23 -66.57
CA SER A 249 -31.50 -13.58 -67.08
C SER A 249 -32.43 -12.40 -67.27
N THR A 250 -32.20 -11.30 -66.56
CA THR A 250 -32.96 -10.04 -66.64
C THR A 250 -32.00 -8.88 -66.88
N PRO A 251 -31.53 -8.67 -68.13
CA PRO A 251 -30.41 -7.78 -68.43
C PRO A 251 -30.61 -6.32 -67.96
N THR A 252 -31.85 -5.83 -68.00
CA THR A 252 -32.24 -4.47 -67.56
C THR A 252 -32.26 -4.29 -66.03
N THR A 253 -32.52 -5.36 -65.27
CA THR A 253 -32.56 -5.33 -63.78
C THR A 253 -31.24 -5.81 -63.16
N GLY A 254 -30.40 -6.48 -63.95
CA GLY A 254 -29.11 -7.03 -63.54
C GLY A 254 -29.18 -8.36 -62.81
N ALA A 255 -28.02 -8.91 -62.50
CA ALA A 255 -27.81 -10.11 -61.69
C ALA A 255 -27.07 -9.75 -60.39
N ARG A 256 -27.54 -10.29 -59.26
CA ARG A 256 -26.85 -10.16 -57.97
C ARG A 256 -25.74 -11.18 -57.86
N VAL A 257 -24.52 -10.72 -57.59
CA VAL A 257 -23.35 -11.55 -57.29
C VAL A 257 -23.04 -11.42 -55.80
N SER A 258 -23.18 -12.53 -55.07
CA SER A 258 -22.77 -12.60 -53.67
C SER A 258 -21.26 -12.81 -53.54
N TYR A 259 -20.67 -12.18 -52.53
CA TYR A 259 -19.28 -12.49 -52.17
C TYR A 259 -19.18 -13.89 -51.52
N PRO A 260 -18.03 -14.56 -51.64
CA PRO A 260 -17.71 -15.80 -50.93
C PRO A 260 -17.88 -15.69 -49.41
N ILE A 261 -17.46 -14.55 -48.86
CA ILE A 261 -17.66 -14.12 -47.46
C ILE A 261 -18.01 -12.63 -47.47
N SER A 262 -18.82 -12.19 -46.51
CA SER A 262 -19.21 -10.78 -46.39
C SER A 262 -18.13 -9.95 -45.69
N PHE A 263 -18.04 -8.68 -46.07
CA PHE A 263 -17.35 -7.64 -45.30
C PHE A 263 -18.19 -7.26 -44.07
N THR A 264 -17.54 -6.84 -43.00
CA THR A 264 -18.16 -6.58 -41.70
C THR A 264 -18.51 -5.10 -41.52
N THR A 265 -17.70 -4.21 -42.07
CA THR A 265 -17.75 -2.76 -41.81
C THR A 265 -17.74 -1.93 -43.08
N GLN A 266 -16.82 -2.20 -44.01
CA GLN A 266 -16.69 -1.39 -45.23
C GLN A 266 -15.96 -2.12 -46.34
N LEU A 267 -16.20 -1.64 -47.57
CA LEU A 267 -15.47 -2.03 -48.76
C LEU A 267 -14.45 -0.93 -49.10
N ASN A 268 -13.20 -1.33 -49.26
CA ASN A 268 -12.09 -0.41 -49.52
C ASN A 268 -11.72 -0.37 -51.01
N GLY A 269 -11.93 -1.48 -51.73
CA GLY A 269 -11.61 -1.58 -53.14
C GLY A 269 -12.53 -2.58 -53.84
N PHE A 270 -12.95 -2.22 -55.06
CA PHE A 270 -13.71 -3.11 -55.94
C PHE A 270 -13.18 -2.95 -57.36
N HIS A 271 -12.83 -4.07 -57.98
CA HIS A 271 -12.30 -4.11 -59.32
C HIS A 271 -12.97 -5.25 -60.09
N VAL A 272 -13.47 -4.93 -61.29
CA VAL A 272 -14.06 -5.88 -62.22
C VAL A 272 -13.38 -5.70 -63.56
N THR A 273 -13.17 -6.78 -64.30
CA THR A 273 -12.58 -6.73 -65.63
C THR A 273 -13.25 -7.76 -66.53
N GLU A 274 -13.55 -7.33 -67.75
CA GLU A 274 -14.02 -8.17 -68.85
C GLU A 274 -12.83 -8.83 -69.57
N ASN A 275 -12.99 -10.08 -69.99
CA ASN A 275 -12.07 -10.71 -70.93
C ASN A 275 -12.50 -10.34 -72.37
N GLY A 276 -11.81 -9.36 -72.96
CA GLY A 276 -12.21 -8.60 -74.15
C GLY A 276 -12.36 -9.39 -75.45
N ASN A 277 -13.50 -10.04 -75.64
CA ASN A 277 -13.92 -10.54 -76.95
C ASN A 277 -15.44 -10.48 -77.18
N THR A 278 -16.16 -9.66 -76.42
CA THR A 278 -17.60 -9.45 -76.58
C THR A 278 -17.93 -7.96 -76.57
N ASN A 279 -18.64 -7.46 -77.58
CA ASN A 279 -19.09 -6.06 -77.64
C ASN A 279 -20.20 -5.78 -76.62
N ASN A 280 -19.89 -5.74 -75.32
CA ASN A 280 -20.88 -5.51 -74.28
C ASN A 280 -20.43 -4.39 -73.33
N ASN A 281 -21.18 -3.29 -73.27
CA ASN A 281 -21.00 -2.30 -72.20
C ASN A 281 -21.75 -2.78 -70.95
N PHE A 282 -21.07 -2.88 -69.82
CA PHE A 282 -21.65 -3.20 -68.51
C PHE A 282 -21.62 -1.97 -67.60
N GLU A 283 -22.63 -1.83 -66.74
CA GLU A 283 -22.71 -0.71 -65.80
C GLU A 283 -23.14 -1.16 -64.40
N PHE A 284 -22.66 -0.41 -63.41
CA PHE A 284 -23.16 -0.44 -62.04
C PHE A 284 -24.08 0.77 -61.85
N ALA A 285 -25.39 0.55 -61.79
CA ALA A 285 -26.38 1.63 -61.83
C ALA A 285 -26.38 2.56 -60.59
N ASN A 286 -25.56 2.29 -59.56
CA ASN A 286 -25.32 3.15 -58.40
C ASN A 286 -24.17 2.55 -57.55
N PRO A 287 -23.21 3.34 -57.03
CA PRO A 287 -22.22 2.84 -56.06
C PRO A 287 -22.83 2.12 -54.84
N ALA A 288 -24.03 2.53 -54.39
CA ALA A 288 -24.75 1.90 -53.27
C ALA A 288 -25.17 0.44 -53.53
N GLN A 289 -25.09 -0.04 -54.77
CA GLN A 289 -25.34 -1.44 -55.12
C GLN A 289 -24.12 -2.33 -54.93
N ILE A 290 -22.94 -1.76 -54.65
CA ILE A 290 -21.74 -2.49 -54.24
C ILE A 290 -21.75 -2.56 -52.71
N GLY A 291 -22.49 -3.53 -52.17
CA GLY A 291 -22.66 -3.71 -50.73
C GLY A 291 -21.62 -4.63 -50.10
N ILE A 292 -21.63 -4.72 -48.77
CA ILE A 292 -20.71 -5.59 -47.99
C ILE A 292 -20.95 -7.09 -48.19
N THR A 293 -22.08 -7.50 -48.78
CA THR A 293 -22.42 -8.91 -49.03
C THR A 293 -22.32 -9.31 -50.50
N GLY A 294 -22.09 -8.35 -51.39
CA GLY A 294 -22.05 -8.57 -52.84
C GLY A 294 -22.49 -7.35 -53.62
N PHE A 295 -22.44 -7.45 -54.93
CA PHE A 295 -22.79 -6.38 -55.87
C PHE A 295 -23.86 -6.81 -56.85
N SER A 296 -24.48 -5.85 -57.53
CA SER A 296 -25.36 -6.11 -58.67
C SER A 296 -24.71 -5.63 -59.96
N MET A 297 -24.82 -6.40 -61.03
CA MET A 297 -24.25 -6.07 -62.33
C MET A 297 -25.33 -6.14 -63.40
N ALA A 298 -25.46 -5.10 -64.22
CA ALA A 298 -26.43 -5.01 -65.30
C ALA A 298 -25.74 -4.72 -66.64
N THR A 299 -26.46 -4.98 -67.72
CA THR A 299 -25.96 -4.73 -69.08
C THR A 299 -26.59 -3.47 -69.64
N MET A 300 -25.80 -2.64 -70.31
CA MET A 300 -26.31 -1.47 -71.03
C MET A 300 -26.79 -1.83 -72.43
N ASP A 301 -27.55 -0.93 -73.05
CA ASP A 301 -27.96 -1.05 -74.45
C ASP A 301 -26.76 -1.04 -75.39
N ILE A 302 -26.66 -2.05 -76.26
CA ILE A 302 -25.66 -2.11 -77.32
C ILE A 302 -26.33 -1.60 -78.61
N THR A 303 -25.81 -0.49 -79.17
CA THR A 303 -26.24 -0.02 -80.49
C THR A 303 -25.41 -0.73 -81.57
N LEU A 304 -25.98 -1.75 -82.20
CA LEU A 304 -25.33 -2.53 -83.25
C LEU A 304 -25.54 -1.90 -84.64
N GLY A 305 -24.65 -0.98 -85.05
CA GLY A 305 -24.56 -0.54 -86.45
C GLY A 305 -25.86 -0.04 -87.08
N SER A 306 -25.91 0.05 -88.42
CA SER A 306 -26.93 0.76 -89.21
C SER A 306 -28.35 0.15 -89.21
N SER A 307 -28.73 -0.62 -88.19
CA SER A 307 -30.10 -1.08 -87.95
C SER A 307 -30.31 -1.17 -86.43
N PRO A 308 -31.15 -0.32 -85.82
CA PRO A 308 -31.24 -0.24 -84.37
C PRO A 308 -32.06 -1.42 -83.83
N SER A 309 -31.43 -2.56 -83.59
CA SER A 309 -31.91 -3.51 -82.59
C SER A 309 -31.22 -3.18 -81.27
N THR A 310 -31.97 -2.74 -80.26
CA THR A 310 -31.47 -2.71 -78.89
C THR A 310 -31.29 -4.15 -78.42
N ALA A 311 -30.03 -4.55 -78.22
CA ALA A 311 -29.70 -5.85 -77.66
C ALA A 311 -28.95 -5.64 -76.35
N TYR A 312 -29.38 -6.35 -75.31
CA TYR A 312 -28.68 -6.41 -74.04
C TYR A 312 -27.81 -7.67 -73.99
N GLY A 313 -26.61 -7.54 -73.44
CA GLY A 313 -25.78 -8.71 -73.13
C GLY A 313 -26.49 -9.61 -72.11
N THR A 314 -26.52 -10.93 -72.34
CA THR A 314 -27.14 -11.88 -71.39
C THR A 314 -26.11 -12.71 -70.63
N SER A 315 -24.82 -12.50 -70.89
CA SER A 315 -23.72 -13.23 -70.25
C SER A 315 -22.49 -12.36 -70.05
N PHE A 316 -21.72 -12.63 -68.99
CA PHE A 316 -20.46 -11.96 -68.66
C PHE A 316 -19.31 -12.98 -68.50
N THR A 317 -18.19 -12.67 -69.15
CA THR A 317 -16.91 -13.39 -69.03
C THR A 317 -15.86 -12.42 -68.51
N GLY A 318 -15.20 -12.76 -67.42
CA GLY A 318 -14.26 -11.87 -66.75
C GLY A 318 -14.02 -12.27 -65.32
N TYR A 319 -13.55 -11.34 -64.50
CA TYR A 319 -13.37 -11.56 -63.07
C TYR A 319 -13.69 -10.32 -62.26
N TYR A 320 -13.92 -10.51 -60.96
CA TYR A 320 -13.89 -9.43 -59.99
C TYR A 320 -12.97 -9.76 -58.82
N THR A 321 -12.45 -8.70 -58.20
CA THR A 321 -11.76 -8.73 -56.91
C THR A 321 -12.30 -7.59 -56.04
N ALA A 322 -12.66 -7.91 -54.81
CA ALA A 322 -13.15 -6.97 -53.82
C ALA A 322 -12.35 -7.09 -52.52
N GLU A 323 -12.08 -5.96 -51.86
CA GLU A 323 -11.26 -5.92 -50.65
C GLU A 323 -11.80 -4.91 -49.62
N GLY A 324 -11.66 -5.21 -48.33
CA GLY A 324 -12.31 -4.46 -47.25
C GLY A 324 -12.24 -5.18 -45.90
N TYR A 325 -13.05 -4.76 -44.93
CA TYR A 325 -13.11 -5.32 -43.57
C TYR A 325 -14.51 -5.82 -43.26
#